data_AF-A0A920L672-F1
#
_entry.id   AF-A0A920L672-F1
#
_cell.length_a   1.000
_cell.length_b   1.000
_cell.length_c   1.000
_cell.angle_alpha   90.00
_cell.angle_beta   90.00
_cell.angle_gamma   90.00
#
_symmetry.space_group_name_H-M   'P 1'
#
loop_
_entity.id
_entity.type
_entity.pdbx_description
1 polymer ?
#
loop_
_entity_poly.entity_id
_entity_poly.type
_entity_poly.pdbx_seq_one_letter_code
_entity_poly.pdbx_strand_id
1 'polypeptide(L)'
;MPTLVDRELVLYESKVMMEYLDERFPHPPLLPVYPVARAEARLFVYRIERDWAALVDAIQSSRSDNVVKKSVKELKESLVAVAPIFMEKPFFHE
;
A
#
# COMPACT_ATOMS: atom_id res chain seq x y z
N MET A 1 8.03 6.97 12.32
CA MET A 1 7.24 5.73 12.14
C MET A 1 5.89 5.95 12.80
N PRO A 2 4.76 5.55 12.19
CA PRO A 2 3.45 5.67 12.84
C PRO A 2 3.31 4.68 14.01
N THR A 3 2.50 5.04 15.00
CA THR A 3 2.18 4.20 16.16
C THR A 3 0.72 4.44 16.54
N LEU A 4 -0.04 3.36 16.69
CA LEU A 4 -1.42 3.41 17.18
C LEU A 4 -1.42 3.09 18.67
N VAL A 5 -2.04 3.97 19.46
CA VAL A 5 -2.21 3.78 20.91
C VAL A 5 -3.70 3.74 21.22
N ASP A 6 -4.14 2.65 21.85
CA ASP A 6 -5.44 2.48 22.47
C ASP A 6 -5.24 2.14 23.96
N ARG A 7 -6.30 2.14 24.77
CA ARG A 7 -6.25 2.12 26.26
C ARG A 7 -5.19 1.18 26.86
N GLU A 8 -5.10 -0.04 26.35
CA GLU A 8 -4.14 -1.06 26.81
C GLU A 8 -3.35 -1.68 25.64
N LEU A 9 -3.32 -1.01 24.48
CA LEU A 9 -2.74 -1.54 23.26
C LEU A 9 -1.82 -0.52 22.60
N VAL A 10 -0.61 -0.95 22.27
CA VAL A 10 0.33 -0.18 21.46
C VAL A 10 0.71 -1.00 20.24
N LEU A 11 0.27 -0.56 19.06
CA LEU A 11 0.61 -1.21 17.80
C LEU A 11 1.63 -0.38 17.04
N TYR A 12 2.66 -1.10 16.59
CA TYR A 12 3.62 -0.63 15.62
C TYR A 12 3.50 -1.50 14.37
N GLU A 13 3.94 -0.95 13.24
CA GLU A 13 3.77 -1.46 11.89
C GLU A 13 2.39 -1.18 11.27
N SER A 14 2.42 -0.49 10.14
CA SER A 14 1.25 0.04 9.42
C SER A 14 0.23 -1.04 9.06
N LYS A 15 0.66 -2.22 8.61
CA LYS A 15 -0.27 -3.31 8.24
C LYS A 15 -1.01 -3.87 9.45
N VAL A 16 -0.33 -4.01 10.58
CA VAL A 16 -0.94 -4.49 11.82
C VAL A 16 -1.95 -3.47 12.32
N MET A 17 -1.62 -2.18 12.23
CA MET A 17 -2.56 -1.10 12.54
C MET A 17 -3.80 -1.14 11.64
N MET A 18 -3.63 -1.34 10.33
CA MET A 18 -4.75 -1.38 9.38
C MET A 18 -5.70 -2.55 9.62
N GLU A 19 -5.17 -3.75 9.90
CA GLU A 19 -6.01 -4.91 10.27
C GLU A 19 -6.75 -4.67 11.59
N TYR A 20 -6.08 -4.10 12.60
CA TYR A 20 -6.74 -3.71 13.86
C TYR A 20 -7.89 -2.74 13.61
N LEU A 21 -7.69 -1.73 12.74
CA LEU A 21 -8.73 -0.75 12.43
C LEU A 21 -9.92 -1.39 11.70
N ASP A 22 -9.69 -2.30 10.75
CA ASP A 22 -10.77 -3.02 10.03
C ASP A 22 -11.60 -3.88 10.98
N GLU A 23 -10.97 -4.55 11.96
CA GLU A 23 -11.66 -5.36 12.97
C GLU A 23 -12.37 -4.50 14.03
N ARG A 24 -11.72 -3.45 14.51
CA ARG A 24 -12.22 -2.59 15.60
C ARG A 24 -13.33 -1.66 15.13
N PHE A 25 -13.32 -1.26 13.86
CA PHE A 25 -14.27 -0.35 13.23
C PHE A 25 -14.75 -0.95 11.90
N PRO A 26 -15.66 -1.97 11.93
CA PRO A 26 -16.07 -2.71 10.74
C PRO A 26 -16.92 -1.90 9.74
N HIS A 27 -17.23 -0.64 10.06
CA HIS A 27 -18.07 0.23 9.24
C HIS A 27 -17.46 1.63 9.08
N PRO A 28 -17.21 2.07 7.83
CA PRO A 28 -17.27 1.28 6.58
C PRO A 28 -16.13 0.23 6.52
N PRO A 29 -16.33 -0.92 5.86
CA PRO A 29 -15.29 -1.94 5.74
C PRO A 29 -14.10 -1.42 4.91
N LEU A 30 -12.87 -1.65 5.38
CA LEU A 30 -11.66 -1.25 4.66
C LEU A 30 -11.17 -2.33 3.70
N LEU A 31 -11.48 -3.60 3.99
CA LEU A 31 -11.13 -4.75 3.15
C LEU A 31 -12.38 -5.45 2.59
N PRO A 32 -12.26 -6.12 1.42
CA PRO A 32 -13.33 -6.96 0.91
C PRO A 32 -13.77 -8.03 1.92
N VAL A 33 -15.07 -8.33 1.96
CA VAL A 33 -15.63 -9.35 2.87
C VAL A 33 -15.32 -10.77 2.40
N TYR A 34 -15.30 -10.99 1.08
CA TYR A 34 -15.04 -12.31 0.50
C TYR A 34 -13.56 -12.72 0.65
N PRO A 35 -13.27 -13.96 1.12
CA PRO A 35 -11.91 -14.38 1.42
C PRO A 35 -10.91 -14.25 0.26
N VAL A 36 -11.34 -14.59 -0.97
CA VAL A 36 -10.49 -14.51 -2.17
C VAL A 36 -10.13 -13.06 -2.47
N ALA A 37 -11.13 -12.18 -2.56
CA ALA A 37 -10.92 -10.75 -2.82
C ALA A 37 -10.07 -10.09 -1.71
N ARG A 38 -10.23 -10.52 -0.46
CA ARG A 38 -9.41 -10.05 0.67
C ARG A 38 -7.95 -10.50 0.55
N ALA A 39 -7.71 -11.74 0.14
CA ALA A 39 -6.36 -12.24 -0.11
C ALA A 39 -5.68 -11.51 -1.27
N GLU A 40 -6.42 -11.25 -2.35
CA GLU A 40 -5.95 -10.44 -3.49
C GLU A 40 -5.60 -9.01 -3.05
N ALA A 41 -6.43 -8.38 -2.22
CA ALA A 41 -6.15 -7.06 -1.67
C ALA A 41 -4.87 -7.02 -0.82
N ARG A 42 -4.67 -8.03 0.04
CA ARG A 42 -3.44 -8.15 0.83
C ARG A 42 -2.21 -8.37 -0.05
N LEU A 43 -2.30 -9.21 -1.07
CA LEU A 43 -1.22 -9.43 -2.03
C LEU A 43 -0.88 -8.15 -2.79
N PHE A 44 -1.90 -7.36 -3.14
CA PHE A 44 -1.72 -6.10 -3.82
C PHE A 44 -1.00 -5.06 -2.94
N VAL A 45 -1.42 -4.90 -1.68
CA VAL A 45 -0.72 -4.06 -0.69
C VAL A 45 0.73 -4.48 -0.51
N TYR A 46 1.00 -5.79 -0.42
CA TYR A 46 2.36 -6.33 -0.33
C TYR A 46 3.23 -5.92 -1.53
N ARG A 47 2.68 -6.00 -2.75
CA ARG A 47 3.41 -5.60 -3.97
C ARG A 47 3.69 -4.11 -4.02
N ILE A 48 2.71 -3.26 -3.67
CA ILE A 48 2.92 -1.81 -3.60
C ILE A 48 4.09 -1.47 -2.68
N GLU A 49 4.08 -2.02 -1.47
CA GLU A 49 5.13 -1.70 -0.51
C GLU A 49 6.49 -2.18 -1.00
N ARG A 50 6.58 -3.43 -1.46
CA ARG A 50 7.86 -4.01 -1.89
C ARG A 50 8.40 -3.34 -3.16
N ASP A 51 7.54 -3.11 -4.13
CA ASP A 51 7.96 -2.71 -5.47
C ASP A 51 8.02 -1.17 -5.58
N TRP A 52 7.23 -0.41 -4.81
CA TRP A 52 7.15 1.05 -4.93
C TRP A 52 7.74 1.82 -3.75
N ALA A 53 7.65 1.34 -2.51
CA ALA A 53 8.09 2.14 -1.36
C ALA A 53 9.57 2.51 -1.44
N ALA A 54 10.44 1.55 -1.81
CA ALA A 54 11.86 1.80 -2.00
C ALA A 54 12.16 2.80 -3.12
N LEU A 55 11.35 2.80 -4.19
CA LEU A 55 11.49 3.77 -5.29
C LEU A 55 11.08 5.18 -4.82
N VAL A 56 9.99 5.29 -4.07
CA VAL A 56 9.53 6.56 -3.49
C VAL A 56 10.56 7.11 -2.51
N ASP A 57 11.10 6.27 -1.63
CA ASP A 57 12.15 6.66 -0.69
C ASP A 57 13.39 7.17 -1.42
N ALA A 58 13.83 6.47 -2.48
CA ALA A 58 14.95 6.89 -3.30
C ALA A 58 14.69 8.24 -4.01
N ILE A 59 13.46 8.50 -4.45
CA ILE A 59 13.06 9.78 -5.06
C ILE A 59 13.07 10.91 -4.03
N GLN A 60 12.59 10.66 -2.81
CA GLN A 60 12.44 11.71 -1.79
C GLN A 60 13.75 12.01 -1.04
N SER A 61 14.62 11.02 -0.86
CA SER A 61 15.78 11.13 0.05
C SER A 61 17.14 11.16 -0.63
N SER A 62 17.24 10.72 -1.90
CA SER A 62 18.53 10.67 -2.61
C SER A 62 19.01 12.06 -3.01
N ARG A 63 20.32 12.29 -2.88
CA ARG A 63 21.01 13.49 -3.39
C ARG A 63 21.59 13.33 -4.80
N SER A 64 21.45 12.12 -5.39
CA SER A 64 21.98 11.81 -6.71
C SER A 64 20.88 11.89 -7.76
N ASP A 65 20.98 12.86 -8.67
CA ASP A 65 20.04 13.05 -9.78
C ASP A 65 19.88 11.78 -10.63
N ASN A 66 20.94 11.00 -10.82
CA ASN A 66 20.88 9.76 -11.59
C ASN A 66 20.02 8.70 -10.89
N VAL A 67 20.11 8.59 -9.57
CA VAL A 67 19.27 7.68 -8.77
C VAL A 67 17.83 8.13 -8.83
N VAL A 68 17.56 9.42 -8.60
CA VAL A 68 16.19 9.98 -8.67
C VAL A 68 15.57 9.73 -10.05
N LYS A 69 16.27 10.09 -11.14
CA LYS A 69 15.77 9.89 -12.51
C LYS A 69 15.49 8.41 -12.82
N LYS A 70 16.36 7.50 -12.38
CA LYS A 70 16.16 6.06 -12.56
C LYS A 70 14.92 5.58 -11.79
N SER A 71 14.80 5.93 -10.52
CA SER A 71 13.67 5.54 -9.66
C SER A 71 12.33 6.10 -10.17
N VAL A 72 12.31 7.35 -10.66
CA VAL A 72 11.12 7.93 -11.30
C VAL A 72 10.71 7.13 -12.55
N LYS A 73 11.69 6.78 -13.40
CA LYS A 73 11.42 5.99 -14.61
C LYS A 73 10.85 4.62 -14.26
N GLU A 74 11.48 3.92 -13.32
CA GLU A 74 11.07 2.57 -12.89
C GLU A 74 9.68 2.58 -12.24
N LEU A 75 9.40 3.57 -11.37
CA LEU A 75 8.07 3.74 -10.76
C LEU A 75 7.01 4.02 -11.83
N LYS A 76 7.31 4.87 -12.82
CA LYS A 76 6.40 5.16 -13.92
C LYS A 76 6.10 3.91 -14.75
N GLU A 77 7.11 3.13 -15.11
CA GLU A 77 6.92 1.88 -15.87
C GLU A 77 6.09 0.87 -15.09
N SER A 78 6.31 0.75 -13.78
CA SER A 78 5.52 -0.11 -12.90
C SER A 78 4.05 0.33 -12.82
N LEU A 79 3.78 1.63 -12.67
CA LEU A 79 2.42 2.17 -12.66
C LEU A 79 1.68 1.92 -13.98
N VAL A 80 2.37 2.07 -15.11
CA VAL A 80 1.81 1.77 -16.44
C VAL A 80 1.48 0.28 -16.57
N ALA A 81 2.32 -0.61 -16.04
CA ALA A 81 2.06 -2.05 -16.07
C ALA A 81 0.82 -2.46 -15.25
N VAL A 82 0.50 -1.71 -14.19
CA VAL A 82 -0.68 -1.93 -13.34
C VAL A 82 -1.92 -1.22 -13.87
N ALA A 83 -1.78 -0.26 -14.80
CA ALA A 83 -2.87 0.54 -15.36
C ALA A 83 -4.08 -0.27 -15.87
N PRO A 84 -3.94 -1.45 -16.52
CA PRO A 84 -5.10 -2.23 -16.96
C PRO A 84 -6.03 -2.68 -15.82
N ILE A 85 -5.50 -2.90 -14.61
CA ILE A 85 -6.30 -3.29 -13.43
C ILE A 85 -7.32 -2.19 -13.08
N PHE A 86 -6.96 -0.93 -13.29
CA PHE A 86 -7.83 0.22 -13.02
C PHE A 86 -8.95 0.40 -14.05
N MET A 87 -8.87 -0.27 -15.20
CA MET A 87 -9.96 -0.23 -16.18
C MET A 87 -11.10 -1.17 -15.80
N GLU A 88 -10.83 -2.16 -14.96
CA GLU A 88 -11.81 -3.17 -14.55
C GLU A 88 -12.61 -2.75 -13.30
N LYS A 89 -12.10 -1.80 -12.50
CA LYS A 89 -12.71 -1.38 -11.23
C LYS A 89 -12.70 0.14 -11.03
N PRO A 90 -13.80 0.75 -10.53
CA PRO A 90 -13.87 2.19 -10.25
C PRO A 90 -12.88 2.66 -9.17
N PHE A 91 -12.47 1.76 -8.26
CA PHE A 91 -11.45 1.99 -7.25
C PHE A 91 -10.47 0.81 -7.18
N PHE A 92 -9.32 1.00 -6.52
CA PHE A 92 -8.30 -0.05 -6.38
C PHE A 92 -8.84 -1.36 -5.78
N HIS A 93 -9.91 -1.30 -4.98
CA HIS A 93 -10.71 -2.44 -4.55
C HIS A 93 -12.15 -2.00 -4.28
N GLU A 94 -12.96 -1.84 -5.32
CA GLU A 94 -14.43 -1.99 -5.28
C GLU A 94 -14.89 -2.48 -6.65
#